data_AF-A0A1J3C9L7-F1
#
_entry.id   AF-A0A1J3C9L7-F1
#
_cell.length_a   1.000
_cell.length_b   1.000
_cell.length_c   1.000
_cell.angle_alpha   90.00
_cell.angle_beta   90.00
_cell.angle_gamma   90.00
#
_symmetry.space_group_name_H-M   'P 1'
#
loop_
_entity.id
_entity.type
_entity.pdbx_description
1 polymer ?
#
loop_
_entity_poly.entity_id
_entity_poly.type
_entity_poly.pdbx_seq_one_letter_code
_entity_poly.pdbx_strand_id
1 'polypeptide(L)'
;FRRLCSHVYGTNPSFIFCTATSANPREHCMDLANLSELELIEKDGSPSSEKLFVLWNPSIFPRNKPEETAKAMSCDGDAADQSPSPLSEVAHLFAEMVQHGLRCIAFCRSRKFCELVLCFTREILAKTAPHLVEAISSYRGGYIAEDRRKIESDLFGGKLCGIAATNALELGIDVGHIDVTLHLGFPGSIASLWQQAGRSGRRERPSLALYVAFDGPLDQYFMKFPNKLFRSPIECCHTDSQNQQVVEQHLACAALEHPLSFQYDGKHFGSGLSNAVESLKNRGILSFDPSRDSAARIWTYIGREKKPTQRVSIRAIETERYRVIEKSSNDVLEEIEESKAFFQVYEGAIYMNQGRTYLVESLDTKEKIALCKIVNVDYYTRPRDYTSIHVTGDKTAYAFKVPKNQLEKTTAQAQACSVTTKWFGFYRIRKSKPYGVFDEVELSLPSYSYQSQAVWIQVPESVKSAVTKENLRSGLHAACHALLHVVPLFVRCNYSDLAPECANPSEQGYFPERILLYDRHPGGTGISAQIRPFFTELLKASLDLLTSCCCSAETGCPSCVQNYACHNEVIHKNTGIMIIKGVLEADKLYFQDES
;
A
#
# COMPACT_ATOMS: atom_id res chain seq x y z
N PHE A 1 -3.22 28.75 2.40
CA PHE A 1 -4.64 29.17 2.32
C PHE A 1 -5.08 30.05 3.49
N ARG A 2 -5.33 29.51 4.71
CA ARG A 2 -5.91 30.29 5.84
C ARG A 2 -5.15 31.57 6.20
N ARG A 3 -3.81 31.52 6.20
CA ARG A 3 -2.96 32.71 6.43
C ARG A 3 -3.21 33.82 5.41
N LEU A 4 -3.41 33.46 4.14
CA LEU A 4 -3.67 34.43 3.07
C LEU A 4 -5.09 35.02 3.22
N CYS A 5 -6.09 34.17 3.44
CA CYS A 5 -7.46 34.64 3.70
C CYS A 5 -7.49 35.65 4.85
N SER A 6 -6.85 35.31 5.98
CA SER A 6 -6.86 36.17 7.17
C SER A 6 -6.00 37.43 7.01
N HIS A 7 -4.74 37.31 6.56
CA HIS A 7 -3.78 38.42 6.62
C HIS A 7 -3.78 39.29 5.36
N VAL A 8 -4.12 38.71 4.20
CA VAL A 8 -4.10 39.43 2.91
C VAL A 8 -5.50 39.91 2.53
N TYR A 9 -6.50 39.04 2.72
CA TYR A 9 -7.87 39.31 2.25
C TYR A 9 -8.86 39.68 3.36
N GLY A 10 -8.47 39.62 4.64
CA GLY A 10 -9.34 39.93 5.77
C GLY A 10 -10.58 39.03 5.89
N THR A 11 -10.52 37.81 5.36
CA THR A 11 -11.64 36.84 5.36
C THR A 11 -11.34 35.62 6.23
N ASN A 12 -12.39 35.07 6.86
CA ASN A 12 -12.33 33.82 7.61
C ASN A 12 -13.40 32.85 7.10
N PRO A 13 -13.06 31.94 6.17
CA PRO A 13 -14.04 31.06 5.53
C PRO A 13 -14.52 29.95 6.48
N SER A 14 -15.76 29.53 6.30
CA SER A 14 -16.30 28.30 6.88
C SER A 14 -15.88 27.08 6.06
N PHE A 15 -15.72 25.94 6.72
CA PHE A 15 -15.34 24.68 6.08
C PHE A 15 -16.48 23.68 6.19
N ILE A 16 -16.77 22.99 5.09
CA ILE A 16 -17.69 21.85 5.04
C ILE A 16 -16.86 20.65 4.56
N PHE A 17 -16.86 19.57 5.34
CA PHE A 17 -16.13 18.35 5.02
C PHE A 17 -17.11 17.22 4.72
N CYS A 18 -16.79 16.44 3.68
CA CYS A 18 -17.42 15.15 3.42
C CYS A 18 -16.33 14.09 3.58
N THR A 19 -16.51 13.17 4.52
CA THR A 19 -15.56 12.09 4.79
C THR A 19 -16.20 10.75 4.50
N ALA A 20 -15.38 9.80 4.06
CA ALA A 20 -15.77 8.40 4.06
C ALA A 20 -15.78 7.85 5.50
N THR A 21 -16.25 6.62 5.66
CA THR A 21 -16.29 5.92 6.94
C THR A 21 -14.89 5.82 7.55
N SER A 22 -14.71 6.45 8.70
CA SER A 22 -13.49 6.51 9.51
C SER A 22 -13.89 6.47 10.98
N ALA A 23 -13.01 6.01 11.86
CA ALA A 23 -13.29 5.98 13.30
C ALA A 23 -13.15 7.35 14.00
N ASN A 24 -12.46 8.31 13.38
CA ASN A 24 -12.19 9.65 13.96
C ASN A 24 -12.43 10.80 12.95
N PRO A 25 -13.61 10.86 12.29
CA PRO A 25 -13.87 11.80 11.19
C PRO A 25 -13.77 13.27 11.65
N ARG A 26 -14.24 13.56 12.87
CA ARG A 26 -14.25 14.91 13.43
C ARG A 26 -12.83 15.38 13.74
N GLU A 27 -12.09 14.57 14.50
CA GLU A 27 -10.71 14.85 14.91
C GLU A 27 -9.81 14.99 13.69
N HIS A 28 -9.96 14.09 12.70
CA HIS A 28 -9.20 14.14 11.46
C HIS A 28 -9.41 15.45 10.70
N CYS A 29 -10.66 15.89 10.51
CA CYS A 29 -10.96 17.14 9.80
C CYS A 29 -10.51 18.38 10.59
N MET A 30 -10.64 18.34 11.92
CA MET A 30 -10.13 19.39 12.82
C MET A 30 -8.63 19.53 12.69
N ASP A 31 -7.88 18.43 12.74
CA ASP A 31 -6.43 18.42 12.58
C ASP A 31 -6.02 18.90 11.17
N LEU A 32 -6.70 18.43 10.12
CA LEU A 32 -6.40 18.78 8.72
C LEU A 32 -6.55 20.28 8.44
N ALA A 33 -7.60 20.90 8.99
CA ALA A 33 -7.88 22.31 8.78
C ALA A 33 -7.41 23.23 9.94
N ASN A 34 -6.80 22.65 10.99
CA ASN A 34 -6.39 23.32 12.22
C ASN A 34 -7.55 24.09 12.88
N LEU A 35 -8.69 23.43 13.05
CA LEU A 35 -9.92 23.98 13.64
C LEU A 35 -10.04 23.56 15.11
N SER A 36 -10.48 24.48 15.97
CA SER A 36 -10.74 24.18 17.39
C SER A 36 -12.06 23.45 17.61
N GLU A 37 -13.02 23.63 16.69
CA GLU A 37 -14.35 23.04 16.76
C GLU A 37 -14.84 22.64 15.38
N LEU A 38 -15.57 21.53 15.34
CA LEU A 38 -16.27 21.03 14.16
C LEU A 38 -17.53 20.29 14.64
N GLU A 39 -18.67 20.58 14.01
CA GLU A 39 -19.91 19.84 14.22
C GLU A 39 -19.90 18.58 13.36
N LEU A 40 -20.17 17.42 13.98
CA LEU A 40 -20.26 16.15 13.29
C LEU A 40 -21.72 15.77 13.06
N ILE A 41 -22.11 15.63 11.80
CA ILE A 41 -23.42 15.11 11.39
C ILE A 41 -23.27 13.60 11.18
N GLU A 42 -23.64 12.82 12.20
CA GLU A 42 -23.45 11.35 12.20
C GLU A 42 -24.68 10.57 11.69
N LYS A 43 -25.89 11.10 11.91
CA LYS A 43 -27.12 10.39 11.58
C LYS A 43 -27.34 10.35 10.07
N ASP A 44 -27.18 9.17 9.48
CA ASP A 44 -27.58 8.92 8.11
C ASP A 44 -29.11 8.77 8.04
N GLY A 45 -29.76 9.71 7.36
CA GLY A 45 -31.20 9.70 7.07
C GLY A 45 -31.53 9.19 5.67
N SER A 46 -30.56 8.67 4.93
CA SER A 46 -30.76 8.17 3.57
C SER A 46 -31.52 6.84 3.55
N PRO A 47 -32.30 6.55 2.50
CA PRO A 47 -33.01 5.29 2.37
C PRO A 47 -32.01 4.14 2.24
N SER A 48 -32.11 3.17 3.14
CA SER A 48 -31.32 1.94 3.16
C SER A 48 -32.25 0.74 3.11
N SER A 49 -31.79 -0.33 2.48
CA SER A 49 -32.49 -1.61 2.36
C SER A 49 -31.59 -2.75 2.81
N GLU A 50 -32.14 -3.97 2.85
CA GLU A 50 -31.41 -5.14 3.30
C GLU A 50 -30.15 -5.39 2.44
N LYS A 51 -29.01 -5.56 3.10
CA LYS A 51 -27.74 -5.93 2.46
C LYS A 51 -27.29 -7.29 2.99
N LEU A 52 -27.17 -8.26 2.10
CA LEU A 52 -26.59 -9.56 2.42
C LEU A 52 -25.08 -9.51 2.20
N PHE A 53 -24.29 -9.82 3.22
CA PHE A 53 -22.84 -9.95 3.13
C PHE A 53 -22.44 -11.42 3.22
N VAL A 54 -21.85 -11.96 2.16
CA VAL A 54 -21.48 -13.38 2.04
C VAL A 54 -19.97 -13.54 2.06
N LEU A 55 -19.47 -14.43 2.92
CA LEU A 55 -18.09 -14.90 2.90
C LEU A 55 -18.02 -16.19 2.09
N TRP A 56 -17.31 -16.18 0.97
CA TRP A 56 -17.16 -17.30 0.05
C TRP A 56 -15.73 -17.83 0.09
N ASN A 57 -15.55 -19.08 0.53
CA ASN A 57 -14.23 -19.70 0.64
C ASN A 57 -14.08 -20.88 -0.34
N PRO A 58 -13.41 -20.68 -1.49
CA PRO A 58 -13.17 -21.75 -2.47
C PRO A 58 -12.39 -22.94 -1.90
N SER A 59 -11.57 -22.71 -0.87
CA SER A 59 -10.63 -23.70 -0.32
C SER A 59 -11.29 -24.82 0.50
N ILE A 60 -12.59 -24.74 0.80
CA ILE A 60 -13.30 -25.67 1.69
C ILE A 60 -13.86 -26.91 0.96
N PHE A 61 -13.93 -26.92 -0.37
CA PHE A 61 -14.52 -28.06 -1.10
C PHE A 61 -13.66 -29.34 -0.93
N PRO A 62 -14.19 -30.42 -0.29
CA PRO A 62 -13.39 -31.59 0.08
C PRO A 62 -13.00 -32.47 -1.12
N ARG A 63 -11.73 -32.87 -1.14
CA ARG A 63 -11.10 -33.85 -2.04
C ARG A 63 -11.49 -35.29 -1.68
N ASN A 64 -12.76 -35.66 -1.75
CA ASN A 64 -13.16 -37.05 -1.51
C ASN A 64 -13.24 -37.84 -2.82
N LYS A 65 -12.16 -38.55 -3.17
CA LYS A 65 -12.26 -39.86 -3.84
C LYS A 65 -11.70 -40.92 -2.88
N PRO A 66 -12.43 -42.00 -2.57
CA PRO A 66 -11.91 -43.10 -1.77
C PRO A 66 -10.74 -43.77 -2.50
N GLU A 67 -9.63 -43.96 -1.78
CA GLU A 67 -8.42 -44.67 -2.22
C GLU A 67 -8.68 -46.19 -2.35
N GLU A 68 -9.53 -46.64 -3.26
CA GLU A 68 -9.66 -48.11 -3.48
C GLU A 68 -9.89 -48.56 -4.93
N THR A 69 -9.98 -47.66 -5.91
CA THR A 69 -10.10 -48.04 -7.35
C THR A 69 -8.99 -47.51 -8.25
N ALA A 70 -7.83 -47.13 -7.70
CA ALA A 70 -6.67 -46.66 -8.48
C ALA A 70 -5.84 -47.78 -9.15
N LYS A 71 -6.40 -48.99 -9.31
CA LYS A 71 -5.74 -50.12 -10.00
C LYS A 71 -6.67 -50.85 -10.97
N ALA A 72 -7.32 -50.12 -11.88
CA ALA A 72 -7.77 -50.68 -13.16
C ALA A 72 -8.26 -49.56 -14.08
N MET A 73 -7.35 -49.01 -14.90
CA MET A 73 -7.56 -48.57 -16.29
C MET A 73 -6.52 -47.54 -16.68
N SER A 74 -5.49 -48.03 -17.37
CA SER A 74 -4.58 -47.27 -18.19
C SER A 74 -5.20 -47.05 -19.57
N CYS A 75 -5.64 -45.83 -19.89
CA CYS A 75 -5.60 -45.17 -21.21
C CYS A 75 -6.50 -43.92 -21.20
N ASP A 76 -5.96 -42.81 -21.73
CA ASP A 76 -6.60 -41.52 -22.05
C ASP A 76 -7.14 -40.61 -20.92
N GLY A 77 -6.64 -39.36 -20.92
CA GLY A 77 -7.39 -38.18 -20.48
C GLY A 77 -6.85 -37.40 -19.28
N ASP A 78 -6.34 -36.20 -19.55
CA ASP A 78 -5.94 -35.13 -18.62
C ASP A 78 -7.07 -34.69 -17.65
N ALA A 79 -7.32 -35.45 -16.59
CA ALA A 79 -8.25 -35.07 -15.53
C ALA A 79 -7.62 -35.19 -14.13
N ALA A 80 -6.42 -34.60 -13.97
CA ALA A 80 -5.84 -34.36 -12.65
C ALA A 80 -6.28 -32.99 -12.13
N ASP A 81 -7.18 -33.03 -11.14
CA ASP A 81 -7.22 -32.15 -9.97
C ASP A 81 -7.36 -30.63 -10.24
N GLN A 82 -8.60 -30.15 -10.44
CA GLN A 82 -8.92 -28.73 -10.62
C GLN A 82 -9.79 -28.20 -9.48
N SER A 83 -9.17 -27.79 -8.37
CA SER A 83 -9.85 -26.84 -7.48
C SER A 83 -9.95 -25.50 -8.21
N PRO A 84 -11.14 -24.87 -8.31
CA PRO A 84 -11.28 -23.62 -9.02
C PRO A 84 -10.53 -22.51 -8.27
N SER A 85 -9.67 -21.77 -8.98
CA SER A 85 -8.96 -20.65 -8.38
C SER A 85 -9.92 -19.53 -7.95
N PRO A 86 -9.61 -18.73 -6.91
CA PRO A 86 -10.46 -17.60 -6.50
C PRO A 86 -10.77 -16.61 -7.63
N LEU A 87 -9.82 -16.41 -8.55
CA LEU A 87 -10.00 -15.61 -9.77
C LEU A 87 -11.08 -16.21 -10.69
N SER A 88 -11.05 -17.52 -10.88
CA SER A 88 -12.03 -18.23 -11.68
C SER A 88 -13.40 -18.23 -11.01
N GLU A 89 -13.46 -18.42 -9.69
CA GLU A 89 -14.70 -18.33 -8.91
C GLU A 89 -15.37 -16.96 -9.04
N VAL A 90 -14.62 -15.88 -8.85
CA VAL A 90 -15.14 -14.51 -9.05
C VAL A 90 -15.62 -14.32 -10.48
N ALA A 91 -14.90 -14.82 -11.49
CA ALA A 91 -15.31 -14.70 -12.89
C ALA A 91 -16.62 -15.45 -13.19
N HIS A 92 -16.82 -16.65 -12.62
CA HIS A 92 -18.07 -17.41 -12.75
C HIS A 92 -19.23 -16.69 -12.05
N LEU A 93 -19.04 -16.26 -10.81
CA LEU A 93 -20.07 -15.50 -10.06
C LEU A 93 -20.43 -14.20 -10.80
N PHE A 94 -19.43 -13.49 -11.30
CA PHE A 94 -19.62 -12.25 -12.04
C PHE A 94 -20.39 -12.49 -13.35
N ALA A 95 -20.03 -13.52 -14.12
CA ALA A 95 -20.74 -13.88 -15.35
C ALA A 95 -22.19 -14.30 -15.06
N GLU A 96 -22.43 -15.08 -14.00
CA GLU A 96 -23.77 -15.50 -13.60
C GLU A 96 -24.65 -14.30 -13.23
N MET A 97 -24.14 -13.41 -12.36
CA MET A 97 -24.90 -12.22 -11.93
C MET A 97 -25.25 -11.30 -13.11
N VAL A 98 -24.32 -11.09 -14.03
CA VAL A 98 -24.55 -10.31 -15.26
C VAL A 98 -25.62 -10.96 -16.14
N GLN A 99 -25.61 -12.28 -16.28
CA GLN A 99 -26.64 -13.03 -17.04
C GLN A 99 -28.04 -12.90 -16.43
N HIS A 100 -28.15 -12.77 -15.10
CA HIS A 100 -29.41 -12.49 -14.41
C HIS A 100 -29.79 -10.99 -14.42
N GLY A 101 -29.06 -10.14 -15.16
CA GLY A 101 -29.36 -8.72 -15.30
C GLY A 101 -28.96 -7.86 -14.08
N LEU A 102 -28.12 -8.39 -13.18
CA LEU A 102 -27.64 -7.65 -12.02
C LEU A 102 -26.48 -6.73 -12.38
N ARG A 103 -26.48 -5.52 -11.83
CA ARG A 103 -25.38 -4.57 -12.00
C ARG A 103 -24.29 -4.82 -10.97
N CYS A 104 -23.07 -5.08 -11.43
CA CYS A 104 -22.02 -5.61 -10.56
C CYS A 104 -20.71 -4.81 -10.61
N ILE A 105 -20.04 -4.70 -9.46
CA ILE A 105 -18.65 -4.23 -9.37
C ILE A 105 -17.80 -5.34 -8.73
N ALA A 106 -16.79 -5.81 -9.44
CA ALA A 106 -15.80 -6.75 -8.93
C ALA A 106 -14.51 -6.01 -8.53
N PHE A 107 -14.34 -5.75 -7.23
CA PHE A 107 -13.14 -5.16 -6.66
C PHE A 107 -11.99 -6.16 -6.63
N CYS A 108 -10.88 -5.76 -7.24
CA CYS A 108 -9.67 -6.54 -7.36
C CYS A 108 -8.48 -5.81 -6.76
N ARG A 109 -7.60 -6.56 -6.10
CA ARG A 109 -6.42 -6.06 -5.39
C ARG A 109 -5.35 -5.43 -6.28
N SER A 110 -5.27 -5.85 -7.54
CA SER A 110 -4.24 -5.41 -8.47
C SER A 110 -4.82 -5.13 -9.86
N ARG A 111 -4.11 -4.28 -10.61
CA ARG A 111 -4.43 -3.98 -12.02
C ARG A 111 -4.51 -5.27 -12.86
N LYS A 112 -3.57 -6.18 -12.64
CA LYS A 112 -3.49 -7.48 -13.32
C LYS A 112 -4.71 -8.36 -13.01
N PHE A 113 -5.16 -8.41 -11.75
CA PHE A 113 -6.35 -9.18 -11.39
C PHE A 113 -7.63 -8.62 -12.01
N CYS A 114 -7.76 -7.29 -12.14
CA CYS A 114 -8.91 -6.69 -12.85
C CYS A 114 -9.01 -7.22 -14.29
N GLU A 115 -7.88 -7.19 -15.00
CA GLU A 115 -7.82 -7.62 -16.40
C GLU A 115 -8.02 -9.14 -16.54
N LEU A 116 -7.50 -9.94 -15.61
CA LEU A 116 -7.72 -11.40 -15.59
C LEU A 116 -9.19 -11.75 -15.31
N VAL A 117 -9.82 -11.10 -14.32
CA VAL A 117 -11.25 -11.29 -14.03
C VAL A 117 -12.08 -10.92 -15.26
N LEU A 118 -11.80 -9.79 -15.92
CA LEU A 118 -12.47 -9.42 -17.16
C LEU A 118 -12.28 -10.47 -18.26
N CYS A 119 -11.04 -10.92 -18.49
CA CYS A 119 -10.72 -11.93 -19.50
C CYS A 119 -11.53 -13.21 -19.29
N PHE A 120 -11.49 -13.77 -18.07
CA PHE A 120 -12.20 -15.01 -17.73
C PHE A 120 -13.72 -14.85 -17.81
N THR A 121 -14.25 -13.72 -17.33
CA THR A 121 -15.69 -13.45 -17.41
C THR A 121 -16.15 -13.36 -18.86
N ARG A 122 -15.39 -12.70 -19.74
CA ARG A 122 -15.68 -12.64 -21.18
C ARG A 122 -15.61 -14.02 -21.84
N GLU A 123 -14.65 -14.86 -21.49
CA GLU A 123 -14.54 -16.23 -22.00
C GLU A 123 -15.77 -17.08 -21.61
N ILE A 124 -16.30 -16.91 -20.40
CA ILE A 124 -17.52 -17.58 -19.93
C ILE A 124 -18.75 -17.05 -20.68
N LEU A 125 -18.91 -15.72 -20.75
CA LEU A 125 -20.03 -15.09 -21.45
C LEU A 125 -20.02 -15.37 -22.95
N ALA A 126 -18.86 -15.46 -23.60
CA ALA A 126 -18.77 -15.81 -25.01
C ALA A 126 -19.36 -17.20 -25.32
N LYS A 127 -19.39 -18.10 -24.33
CA LYS A 127 -19.98 -19.45 -24.46
C LYS A 127 -21.45 -19.49 -24.05
N THR A 128 -21.85 -18.67 -23.08
CA THR A 128 -23.17 -18.76 -22.41
C THR A 128 -24.14 -17.65 -22.84
N ALA A 129 -23.66 -16.41 -22.95
CA ALA A 129 -24.43 -15.23 -23.33
C ALA A 129 -23.58 -14.22 -24.14
N PRO A 130 -23.30 -14.48 -25.43
CA PRO A 130 -22.36 -13.67 -26.22
C PRO A 130 -22.71 -12.19 -26.32
N HIS A 131 -24.00 -11.86 -26.25
CA HIS A 131 -24.50 -10.48 -26.29
C HIS A 131 -24.11 -9.64 -25.05
N LEU A 132 -23.66 -10.26 -23.96
CA LEU A 132 -23.23 -9.58 -22.73
C LEU A 132 -21.71 -9.37 -22.64
N VAL A 133 -20.92 -9.92 -23.57
CA VAL A 133 -19.44 -9.83 -23.55
C VAL A 133 -18.96 -8.37 -23.56
N GLU A 134 -19.62 -7.52 -24.34
CA GLU A 134 -19.33 -6.08 -24.45
C GLU A 134 -20.04 -5.24 -23.38
N ALA A 135 -20.91 -5.86 -22.57
CA ALA A 135 -21.61 -5.20 -21.46
C ALA A 135 -20.78 -5.21 -20.16
N ILE A 136 -19.56 -5.74 -20.19
CA ILE A 136 -18.61 -5.74 -19.08
C ILE A 136 -17.27 -5.12 -19.48
N SER A 137 -16.62 -4.46 -18.51
CA SER A 137 -15.32 -3.84 -18.70
C SER A 137 -14.44 -3.94 -17.44
N SER A 138 -13.21 -3.45 -17.52
CA SER A 138 -12.31 -3.27 -16.39
C SER A 138 -12.09 -1.77 -16.13
N TYR A 139 -11.74 -1.39 -14.90
CA TYR A 139 -11.45 0.00 -14.53
C TYR A 139 -10.27 0.11 -13.57
N ARG A 140 -9.25 0.86 -13.97
CA ARG A 140 -8.05 1.10 -13.16
C ARG A 140 -7.51 2.49 -13.39
N GLY A 141 -6.95 3.09 -12.34
CA GLY A 141 -6.46 4.48 -12.36
C GLY A 141 -5.30 4.76 -13.33
N GLY A 142 -4.75 3.73 -13.98
CA GLY A 142 -3.68 3.85 -14.97
C GLY A 142 -4.14 4.08 -16.40
N TYR A 143 -5.42 3.86 -16.73
CA TYR A 143 -5.92 4.15 -18.06
C TYR A 143 -5.81 5.64 -18.41
N ILE A 144 -5.65 5.91 -19.71
CA ILE A 144 -5.72 7.28 -20.23
C ILE A 144 -7.07 7.92 -19.88
N ALA A 145 -7.08 9.25 -19.77
CA ALA A 145 -8.25 9.99 -19.30
C ALA A 145 -9.48 9.78 -20.21
N GLU A 146 -9.29 9.65 -21.52
CA GLU A 146 -10.36 9.41 -22.48
C GLU A 146 -11.07 8.08 -22.23
N ASP A 147 -10.31 6.99 -22.10
CA ASP A 147 -10.83 5.66 -21.80
C ASP A 147 -11.60 5.61 -20.48
N ARG A 148 -11.06 6.24 -19.42
CA ARG A 148 -11.76 6.30 -18.13
C ARG A 148 -13.11 7.00 -18.24
N ARG A 149 -13.15 8.16 -18.91
CA ARG A 149 -14.39 8.91 -19.13
C ARG A 149 -15.41 8.11 -19.95
N LYS A 150 -14.95 7.38 -20.96
CA LYS A 150 -15.81 6.51 -21.77
C LYS A 150 -16.40 5.38 -20.92
N ILE A 151 -15.58 4.69 -20.13
CA ILE A 151 -16.02 3.60 -19.26
C ILE A 151 -16.97 4.11 -18.18
N GLU A 152 -16.67 5.25 -17.56
CA GLU A 152 -17.54 5.93 -16.60
C GLU A 152 -18.89 6.29 -17.23
N SER A 153 -18.89 6.89 -18.42
CA SER A 153 -20.10 7.22 -19.16
C SER A 153 -20.93 5.99 -19.52
N ASP A 154 -20.28 4.92 -20.00
CA ASP A 154 -20.98 3.68 -20.37
C ASP A 154 -21.54 2.97 -19.11
N LEU A 155 -20.86 3.07 -17.96
CA LEU A 155 -21.35 2.58 -16.68
C LEU A 155 -22.53 3.42 -16.17
N PHE A 156 -22.43 4.75 -16.13
CA PHE A 156 -23.54 5.59 -15.66
C PHE A 156 -24.75 5.52 -16.59
N GLY A 157 -24.52 5.42 -17.90
CA GLY A 157 -25.54 5.26 -18.92
C GLY A 157 -26.19 3.88 -18.95
N GLY A 158 -25.73 2.93 -18.13
CA GLY A 158 -26.29 1.57 -18.03
C GLY A 158 -25.95 0.64 -19.20
N LYS A 159 -25.08 1.08 -20.13
CA LYS A 159 -24.56 0.25 -21.22
C LYS A 159 -23.62 -0.84 -20.67
N LEU A 160 -22.84 -0.51 -19.64
CA LEU A 160 -22.10 -1.49 -18.87
C LEU A 160 -22.94 -1.96 -17.68
N CYS A 161 -23.19 -3.26 -17.63
CA CYS A 161 -23.82 -3.94 -16.51
C CYS A 161 -22.81 -4.40 -15.46
N GLY A 162 -21.53 -4.54 -15.82
CA GLY A 162 -20.50 -5.05 -14.92
C GLY A 162 -19.15 -4.38 -15.09
N ILE A 163 -18.43 -4.20 -13.99
CA ILE A 163 -17.05 -3.70 -14.05
C ILE A 163 -16.11 -4.38 -13.06
N ALA A 164 -14.93 -4.82 -13.54
CA ALA A 164 -13.85 -5.30 -12.68
C ALA A 164 -12.88 -4.15 -12.39
N ALA A 165 -12.80 -3.69 -11.14
CA ALA A 165 -12.10 -2.46 -10.80
C ALA A 165 -11.08 -2.62 -9.67
N THR A 166 -10.03 -1.80 -9.67
CA THR A 166 -9.20 -1.62 -8.47
C THR A 166 -9.94 -0.75 -7.44
N ASN A 167 -9.26 -0.36 -6.36
CA ASN A 167 -9.73 0.69 -5.45
C ASN A 167 -9.97 2.07 -6.11
N ALA A 168 -9.76 2.21 -7.42
CA ALA A 168 -10.05 3.45 -8.14
C ALA A 168 -11.56 3.79 -8.15
N LEU A 169 -12.44 2.79 -8.04
CA LEU A 169 -13.89 3.00 -7.86
C LEU A 169 -14.34 2.98 -6.39
N GLU A 170 -13.42 2.86 -5.44
CA GLU A 170 -13.68 3.12 -4.02
C GLU A 170 -13.89 4.62 -3.77
N LEU A 171 -13.36 5.47 -4.65
CA LEU A 171 -13.54 6.92 -4.63
C LEU A 171 -15.01 7.31 -4.81
N GLY A 172 -15.42 8.45 -4.26
CA GLY A 172 -16.80 8.96 -4.17
C GLY A 172 -17.52 9.27 -5.49
N ILE A 173 -17.14 8.63 -6.60
CA ILE A 173 -17.82 8.73 -7.89
C ILE A 173 -19.21 8.08 -7.78
N ASP A 174 -20.23 8.78 -8.28
CA ASP A 174 -21.59 8.24 -8.31
C ASP A 174 -21.76 7.29 -9.51
N VAL A 175 -21.49 6.00 -9.26
CA VAL A 175 -21.67 4.90 -10.22
C VAL A 175 -23.13 4.51 -10.47
N GLY A 176 -24.07 5.26 -9.91
CA GLY A 176 -25.49 4.97 -9.99
C GLY A 176 -25.86 3.73 -9.18
N HIS A 177 -26.83 2.98 -9.70
CA HIS A 177 -27.37 1.80 -9.03
C HIS A 177 -26.51 0.56 -9.30
N ILE A 178 -26.03 -0.06 -8.22
CA ILE A 178 -25.28 -1.32 -8.23
C ILE A 178 -26.00 -2.32 -7.31
N ASP A 179 -26.26 -3.52 -7.84
CA ASP A 179 -26.92 -4.61 -7.14
C ASP A 179 -25.93 -5.41 -6.30
N VAL A 180 -24.76 -5.70 -6.88
CA VAL A 180 -23.78 -6.62 -6.28
C VAL A 180 -22.36 -6.05 -6.26
N THR A 181 -21.66 -6.22 -5.15
CA THR A 181 -20.20 -6.07 -5.08
C THR A 181 -19.51 -7.40 -4.83
N LEU A 182 -18.52 -7.71 -5.65
CA LEU A 182 -17.63 -8.86 -5.49
C LEU A 182 -16.28 -8.34 -5.00
N HIS A 183 -15.72 -8.93 -3.96
CA HIS A 183 -14.41 -8.58 -3.42
C HIS A 183 -13.50 -9.79 -3.58
N LEU A 184 -12.55 -9.69 -4.51
CA LEU A 184 -11.54 -10.71 -4.73
C LEU A 184 -10.44 -10.54 -3.66
N GLY A 185 -10.64 -11.17 -2.51
CA GLY A 185 -9.79 -11.05 -1.33
C GLY A 185 -10.11 -9.83 -0.45
N PHE A 186 -9.62 -9.83 0.79
CA PHE A 186 -9.60 -8.64 1.66
C PHE A 186 -8.93 -7.43 0.96
N PRO A 187 -9.52 -6.22 0.98
CA PRO A 187 -9.00 -5.06 0.26
C PRO A 187 -7.82 -4.34 0.94
N GLY A 188 -7.44 -4.77 2.15
CA GLY A 188 -6.30 -4.25 2.90
C GLY A 188 -6.66 -3.52 4.19
N SER A 189 -7.88 -2.98 4.29
CA SER A 189 -8.44 -2.38 5.50
C SER A 189 -9.93 -2.67 5.65
N ILE A 190 -10.44 -2.60 6.88
CA ILE A 190 -11.86 -2.72 7.21
C ILE A 190 -12.62 -1.54 6.60
N ALA A 191 -12.08 -0.32 6.69
CA ALA A 191 -12.64 0.86 6.04
C ALA A 191 -12.87 0.66 4.55
N SER A 192 -11.86 0.17 3.81
CA SER A 192 -11.97 -0.06 2.37
C SER A 192 -12.97 -1.16 2.04
N LEU A 193 -13.08 -2.22 2.85
CA LEU A 193 -14.10 -3.25 2.66
C LEU A 193 -15.51 -2.68 2.75
N TRP A 194 -15.78 -1.87 3.76
CA TRP A 194 -17.09 -1.23 3.94
C TRP A 194 -17.37 -0.18 2.87
N GLN A 195 -16.38 0.61 2.47
CA GLN A 195 -16.54 1.60 1.39
C GLN A 195 -16.83 0.95 0.04
N GLN A 196 -16.17 -0.18 -0.25
CA GLN A 196 -16.42 -0.96 -1.46
C GLN A 196 -17.79 -1.64 -1.38
N ALA A 197 -18.14 -2.29 -0.26
CA ALA A 197 -19.43 -2.96 -0.09
C ALA A 197 -20.62 -1.99 -0.08
N GLY A 198 -20.39 -0.75 0.36
CA GLY A 198 -21.36 0.36 0.30
C GLY A 198 -21.58 0.92 -1.11
N ARG A 199 -20.91 0.39 -2.14
CA ARG A 199 -21.19 0.75 -3.53
C ARG A 199 -22.46 0.09 -4.04
N SER A 200 -22.82 -1.09 -3.53
CA SER A 200 -24.14 -1.69 -3.77
C SER A 200 -25.17 -1.22 -2.74
N GLY A 201 -26.46 -1.32 -3.08
CA GLY A 201 -27.55 -1.06 -2.12
C GLY A 201 -27.81 0.41 -1.82
N ARG A 202 -27.54 1.29 -2.80
CA ARG A 202 -28.04 2.66 -2.75
C ARG A 202 -29.54 2.63 -3.06
N ARG A 203 -30.38 3.17 -2.15
CA ARG A 203 -31.87 3.22 -2.22
C ARG A 203 -32.57 1.95 -1.68
N GLU A 204 -33.86 1.80 -2.01
CA GLU A 204 -34.79 0.83 -1.40
C GLU A 204 -34.65 -0.63 -1.89
N ARG A 205 -33.66 -0.96 -2.74
CA ARG A 205 -33.52 -2.31 -3.32
C ARG A 205 -32.46 -3.14 -2.59
N PRO A 206 -32.76 -4.41 -2.26
CA PRO A 206 -31.81 -5.27 -1.57
C PRO A 206 -30.52 -5.42 -2.37
N SER A 207 -29.42 -5.60 -1.67
CA SER A 207 -28.09 -5.69 -2.28
C SER A 207 -27.26 -6.83 -1.73
N LEU A 208 -26.25 -7.22 -2.50
CA LEU A 208 -25.36 -8.31 -2.17
C LEU A 208 -23.90 -7.83 -2.16
N ALA A 209 -23.13 -8.27 -1.18
CA ALA A 209 -21.69 -8.10 -1.11
C ALA A 209 -21.05 -9.48 -0.88
N LEU A 210 -20.21 -9.95 -1.81
CA LEU A 210 -19.54 -11.23 -1.71
C LEU A 210 -18.05 -11.01 -1.55
N TYR A 211 -17.49 -11.57 -0.48
CA TYR A 211 -16.05 -11.62 -0.28
C TYR A 211 -15.56 -13.03 -0.61
N VAL A 212 -14.84 -13.17 -1.73
CA VAL A 212 -14.19 -14.40 -2.18
C VAL A 212 -12.76 -14.45 -1.66
N ALA A 213 -12.44 -15.41 -0.78
CA ALA A 213 -11.11 -15.54 -0.19
C ALA A 213 -10.09 -16.17 -1.14
N PHE A 214 -8.82 -15.77 -1.00
CA PHE A 214 -7.69 -16.57 -1.47
C PHE A 214 -7.26 -17.60 -0.42
N ASP A 215 -6.43 -18.56 -0.83
CA ASP A 215 -5.80 -19.54 0.06
C ASP A 215 -4.77 -18.92 1.02
N GLY A 216 -4.44 -17.64 0.84
CA GLY A 216 -3.48 -16.91 1.66
C GLY A 216 -3.94 -16.76 3.11
N PRO A 217 -3.00 -16.66 4.06
CA PRO A 217 -3.30 -16.78 5.49
C PRO A 217 -4.19 -15.65 6.03
N LEU A 218 -4.09 -14.45 5.46
CA LEU A 218 -4.92 -13.30 5.79
C LEU A 218 -6.40 -13.54 5.48
N ASP A 219 -6.70 -14.04 4.27
CA ASP A 219 -8.09 -14.29 3.86
C ASP A 219 -8.66 -15.49 4.62
N GLN A 220 -7.88 -16.55 4.77
CA GLN A 220 -8.29 -17.73 5.54
C GLN A 220 -8.50 -17.43 7.04
N TYR A 221 -7.76 -16.47 7.61
CA TYR A 221 -8.03 -15.99 8.97
C TYR A 221 -9.43 -15.40 9.10
N PHE A 222 -9.85 -14.52 8.19
CA PHE A 222 -11.19 -13.94 8.24
C PHE A 222 -12.28 -14.94 7.92
N MET A 223 -12.01 -15.92 7.04
CA MET A 223 -12.94 -17.03 6.79
C MET A 223 -13.13 -17.90 8.03
N LYS A 224 -12.06 -18.16 8.79
CA LYS A 224 -12.11 -18.92 10.06
C LYS A 224 -12.72 -18.13 11.21
N PHE A 225 -12.53 -16.81 11.23
CA PHE A 225 -13.02 -15.92 12.30
C PHE A 225 -13.83 -14.74 11.74
N PRO A 226 -15.03 -14.97 11.17
CA PRO A 226 -15.86 -13.91 10.58
C PRO A 226 -16.17 -12.76 11.54
N ASN A 227 -16.37 -13.07 12.83
CA ASN A 227 -16.61 -12.06 13.87
C ASN A 227 -15.46 -11.05 13.99
N LYS A 228 -14.22 -11.44 13.70
CA LYS A 228 -13.08 -10.52 13.69
C LYS A 228 -13.17 -9.55 12.52
N LEU A 229 -13.73 -9.95 11.37
CA LEU A 229 -13.95 -9.04 10.25
C LEU A 229 -15.04 -8.01 10.58
N PHE A 230 -16.21 -8.47 11.02
CA PHE A 230 -17.39 -7.61 11.21
C PHE A 230 -17.36 -6.76 12.49
N ARG A 231 -16.62 -7.18 13.53
CA ARG A 231 -16.52 -6.44 14.80
C ARG A 231 -15.19 -5.70 14.97
N SER A 232 -14.29 -5.77 13.99
CA SER A 232 -13.09 -4.94 14.03
C SER A 232 -13.48 -3.47 13.98
N PRO A 233 -12.85 -2.61 14.80
CA PRO A 233 -13.03 -1.18 14.67
C PRO A 233 -12.55 -0.76 13.27
N ILE A 234 -13.25 0.23 12.71
CA ILE A 234 -12.78 0.93 11.50
C ILE A 234 -11.48 1.66 11.85
N GLU A 235 -10.55 1.73 10.91
CA GLU A 235 -9.27 2.38 11.14
C GLU A 235 -9.41 3.89 11.30
N CYS A 236 -8.57 4.49 12.16
CA CYS A 236 -8.45 5.94 12.29
C CYS A 236 -7.62 6.53 11.13
N CYS A 237 -7.98 7.74 10.70
CA CYS A 237 -7.17 8.55 9.81
C CYS A 237 -6.22 9.43 10.62
N HIS A 238 -4.91 9.29 10.37
CA HIS A 238 -3.90 10.07 11.07
C HIS A 238 -3.34 11.18 10.18
N THR A 239 -3.06 12.34 10.78
CA THR A 239 -2.36 13.45 10.13
C THR A 239 -1.46 14.13 11.15
N ASP A 240 -0.18 14.28 10.81
CA ASP A 240 0.78 15.03 11.61
C ASP A 240 1.10 16.36 10.93
N SER A 241 0.34 17.40 11.27
CA SER A 241 0.58 18.76 10.80
C SER A 241 1.81 19.42 11.44
N GLN A 242 2.42 18.78 12.45
CA GLN A 242 3.62 19.23 13.14
C GLN A 242 4.87 18.48 12.68
N ASN A 243 4.75 17.59 11.70
CA ASN A 243 5.88 16.89 11.11
C ASN A 243 6.90 17.92 10.57
N GLN A 244 8.09 17.96 11.18
CA GLN A 244 9.08 18.99 10.93
C GLN A 244 9.50 19.05 9.45
N GLN A 245 9.69 17.88 8.81
CA GLN A 245 10.12 17.82 7.42
C GLN A 245 9.05 18.38 6.47
N VAL A 246 7.78 18.07 6.72
CA VAL A 246 6.64 18.60 5.95
C VAL A 246 6.47 20.10 6.20
N VAL A 247 6.53 20.54 7.46
CA VAL A 247 6.40 21.95 7.84
C VAL A 247 7.50 22.80 7.20
N GLU A 248 8.76 22.37 7.21
CA GLU A 248 9.86 23.08 6.56
C GLU A 248 9.63 23.29 5.06
N GLN A 249 9.17 22.25 4.35
CA GLN A 249 8.85 22.34 2.92
C GLN A 249 7.74 23.35 2.66
N HIS A 250 6.64 23.27 3.42
CA HIS A 250 5.51 24.18 3.27
C HIS A 250 5.81 25.61 3.72
N LEU A 251 6.70 25.83 4.68
CA LEU A 251 7.11 27.17 5.11
C LEU A 251 7.92 27.89 4.03
N ALA A 252 8.76 27.18 3.28
CA ALA A 252 9.44 27.77 2.13
C ALA A 252 8.44 28.27 1.07
N CYS A 253 7.40 27.47 0.77
CA CYS A 253 6.30 27.89 -0.11
C CYS A 253 5.52 29.06 0.49
N ALA A 254 5.16 29.00 1.77
CA ALA A 254 4.40 30.04 2.43
C ALA A 254 5.16 31.38 2.44
N ALA A 255 6.46 31.37 2.74
CA ALA A 255 7.29 32.58 2.74
C ALA A 255 7.40 33.26 1.36
N LEU A 256 7.31 32.48 0.27
CA LEU A 256 7.24 33.00 -1.08
C LEU A 256 5.89 33.67 -1.35
N GLU A 257 4.78 33.04 -0.93
CA GLU A 257 3.43 33.58 -1.10
C GLU A 257 3.23 34.90 -0.34
N HIS A 258 3.71 34.96 0.90
CA HIS A 258 3.67 36.14 1.75
C HIS A 258 4.74 36.02 2.86
N PRO A 259 5.47 37.10 3.21
CA PRO A 259 6.45 37.06 4.28
C PRO A 259 5.89 36.48 5.58
N LEU A 260 6.71 35.70 6.29
CA LEU A 260 6.32 35.03 7.53
C LEU A 260 6.58 35.93 8.75
N SER A 261 5.76 35.78 9.77
CA SER A 261 5.95 36.41 11.08
C SER A 261 5.54 35.45 12.19
N PHE A 262 6.37 35.34 13.23
CA PHE A 262 6.06 34.46 14.36
C PHE A 262 4.75 34.83 15.07
N GLN A 263 4.46 36.14 15.20
CA GLN A 263 3.24 36.62 15.86
C GLN A 263 1.97 36.18 15.12
N TYR A 264 1.99 36.26 13.79
CA TYR A 264 0.79 36.04 12.98
C TYR A 264 0.66 34.60 12.47
N ASP A 265 1.78 33.95 12.15
CA ASP A 265 1.82 32.61 11.58
C ASP A 265 1.94 31.50 12.65
N GLY A 266 2.29 31.85 13.90
CA GLY A 266 2.40 30.89 15.01
C GLY A 266 1.11 30.08 15.25
N LYS A 267 -0.06 30.73 15.15
CA LYS A 267 -1.38 30.06 15.25
C LYS A 267 -1.65 29.03 14.13
N HIS A 268 -0.97 29.17 12.99
CA HIS A 268 -1.21 28.32 11.82
C HIS A 268 -0.25 27.14 11.74
N PHE A 269 1.03 27.35 12.04
CA PHE A 269 2.07 26.32 11.93
C PHE A 269 2.43 25.67 13.27
N GLY A 270 1.93 26.20 14.40
CA GLY A 270 2.13 25.62 15.72
C GLY A 270 3.56 25.75 16.24
N SER A 271 3.92 24.87 17.17
CA SER A 271 5.21 24.88 17.86
C SER A 271 6.40 24.57 16.95
N GLY A 272 6.18 23.87 15.83
CA GLY A 272 7.24 23.53 14.86
C GLY A 272 7.80 24.75 14.10
N LEU A 273 7.11 25.90 14.11
CA LEU A 273 7.47 27.07 13.31
C LEU A 273 8.89 27.58 13.60
N SER A 274 9.26 27.76 14.87
CA SER A 274 10.55 28.35 15.24
C SER A 274 11.74 27.49 14.77
N ASN A 275 11.67 26.18 15.02
CA ASN A 275 12.72 25.25 14.62
C ASN A 275 12.85 25.17 13.10
N ALA A 276 11.71 25.11 12.39
CA ALA A 276 11.68 25.04 10.94
C ALA A 276 12.22 26.34 10.29
N VAL A 277 11.88 27.51 10.83
CA VAL A 277 12.41 28.80 10.33
C VAL A 277 13.93 28.90 10.55
N GLU A 278 14.45 28.50 11.71
CA GLU A 278 15.89 28.52 11.97
C GLU A 278 16.64 27.52 11.05
N SER A 279 16.08 26.33 10.85
CA SER A 279 16.57 25.34 9.88
C SER A 279 16.62 25.88 8.45
N LEU A 280 15.55 26.56 8.00
CA LEU A 280 15.48 27.16 6.67
C LEU A 280 16.43 28.36 6.51
N LYS A 281 16.61 29.16 7.56
CA LYS A 281 17.60 30.25 7.61
C LYS A 281 19.02 29.71 7.50
N ASN A 282 19.37 28.68 8.26
CA ASN A 282 20.70 28.05 8.21
C ASN A 282 21.02 27.46 6.83
N ARG A 283 19.99 27.03 6.08
CA ARG A 283 20.11 26.60 4.68
C ARG A 283 20.09 27.74 3.66
N GLY A 284 19.98 28.99 4.09
CA GLY A 284 19.92 30.16 3.22
C GLY A 284 18.64 30.26 2.39
N ILE A 285 17.54 29.66 2.86
CA ILE A 285 16.23 29.72 2.19
C ILE A 285 15.41 30.90 2.69
N LEU A 286 15.52 31.23 3.98
CA LEU A 286 14.87 32.38 4.60
C LEU A 286 15.91 33.39 5.08
N SER A 287 15.54 34.66 5.03
CA SER A 287 16.29 35.77 5.62
C SER A 287 15.34 36.72 6.35
N PHE A 288 15.88 37.54 7.23
CA PHE A 288 15.15 38.59 7.92
C PHE A 288 16.03 39.84 7.99
N ASP A 289 15.40 40.99 8.20
CA ASP A 289 16.09 42.25 8.45
C ASP A 289 16.60 42.28 9.91
N PRO A 290 17.92 42.30 10.15
CA PRO A 290 18.48 42.26 11.49
C PRO A 290 18.25 43.54 12.29
N SER A 291 17.82 44.65 11.67
CA SER A 291 17.51 45.90 12.35
C SER A 291 16.21 45.86 13.16
N ARG A 292 15.37 44.82 12.94
CA ARG A 292 14.08 44.67 13.62
C ARG A 292 14.19 43.82 14.88
N ASP A 293 13.41 44.22 15.89
CA ASP A 293 13.26 43.46 17.12
C ASP A 293 12.82 42.01 16.86
N SER A 294 13.26 41.10 17.73
CA SER A 294 13.03 39.65 17.58
C SER A 294 11.55 39.28 17.37
N ALA A 295 10.64 39.96 18.05
CA ALA A 295 9.19 39.74 17.94
C ALA A 295 8.57 40.30 16.65
N ALA A 296 9.18 41.34 16.05
CA ALA A 296 8.72 42.00 14.83
C ALA A 296 9.46 41.51 13.57
N ARG A 297 10.25 40.44 13.70
CA ARG A 297 10.98 39.86 12.57
C ARG A 297 10.02 39.38 11.51
N ILE A 298 10.25 39.87 10.30
CA ILE A 298 9.60 39.41 9.09
C ILE A 298 10.61 38.56 8.34
N TRP A 299 10.22 37.32 8.06
CA TRP A 299 11.04 36.37 7.33
C TRP A 299 10.60 36.32 5.87
N THR A 300 11.54 36.60 4.99
CA THR A 300 11.35 36.62 3.54
C THR A 300 12.05 35.44 2.91
N TYR A 301 11.41 34.86 1.89
CA TYR A 301 12.04 33.85 1.07
C TYR A 301 13.16 34.46 0.21
N ILE A 302 14.36 33.87 0.32
CA ILE A 302 15.55 34.22 -0.47
C ILE A 302 16.17 33.00 -1.15
N GLY A 303 15.46 31.87 -1.16
CA GLY A 303 15.95 30.63 -1.75
C GLY A 303 16.25 30.80 -3.24
N ARG A 304 17.24 30.05 -3.73
CA ARG A 304 17.69 30.10 -5.14
C ARG A 304 16.57 29.75 -6.13
N GLU A 305 15.65 28.89 -5.71
CA GLU A 305 14.54 28.41 -6.54
C GLU A 305 13.46 29.51 -6.64
N LYS A 306 13.06 29.90 -7.86
CA LYS A 306 12.00 30.91 -8.04
C LYS A 306 10.62 30.45 -7.56
N LYS A 307 10.35 29.14 -7.58
CA LYS A 307 9.07 28.53 -7.24
C LYS A 307 9.28 27.24 -6.43
N PRO A 308 9.49 27.33 -5.10
CA PRO A 308 9.57 26.15 -4.21
C PRO A 308 8.38 25.20 -4.35
N THR A 309 7.20 25.69 -4.74
CA THR A 309 5.99 24.87 -4.97
C THR A 309 6.16 23.79 -6.04
N GLN A 310 7.11 23.94 -6.98
CA GLN A 310 7.37 22.91 -7.99
C GLN A 310 8.16 21.71 -7.45
N ARG A 311 8.90 21.91 -6.35
CA ARG A 311 9.71 20.87 -5.70
C ARG A 311 8.94 20.14 -4.61
N VAL A 312 8.00 20.83 -3.94
CA VAL A 312 7.19 20.25 -2.87
C VAL A 312 6.01 19.49 -3.46
N SER A 313 6.09 18.17 -3.45
CA SER A 313 5.03 17.29 -3.94
C SER A 313 4.14 16.82 -2.80
N ILE A 314 2.86 17.19 -2.81
CA ILE A 314 1.88 16.83 -1.76
C ILE A 314 1.64 15.31 -1.71
N ARG A 315 1.69 14.64 -2.87
CA ARG A 315 1.42 13.19 -3.00
C ARG A 315 2.66 12.40 -3.43
N ALA A 316 3.84 13.00 -3.39
CA ALA A 316 5.06 12.45 -3.97
C ALA A 316 4.84 11.91 -5.41
N ILE A 317 4.06 12.64 -6.22
CA ILE A 317 3.75 12.24 -7.60
C ILE A 317 5.04 12.21 -8.41
N GLU A 318 5.35 11.03 -8.96
CA GLU A 318 6.47 10.85 -9.87
C GLU A 318 6.20 11.58 -11.19
N THR A 319 7.15 12.43 -11.59
CA THR A 319 7.12 13.16 -12.86
C THR A 319 7.52 12.27 -14.02
N GLU A 320 8.41 11.32 -13.77
CA GLU A 320 8.93 10.39 -14.76
C GLU A 320 7.97 9.23 -14.98
N ARG A 321 7.62 8.98 -16.25
CA ARG A 321 6.65 7.95 -16.64
C ARG A 321 7.10 7.19 -17.87
N TYR A 322 6.81 5.90 -17.89
CA TYR A 322 6.94 5.03 -19.04
C TYR A 322 5.64 5.02 -19.85
N ARG A 323 5.75 5.28 -21.15
CA ARG A 323 4.62 5.16 -22.09
C ARG A 323 4.56 3.76 -22.65
N VAL A 324 3.39 3.15 -22.60
CA VAL A 324 3.12 1.85 -23.21
C VAL A 324 2.43 2.08 -24.54
N ILE A 325 3.07 1.70 -25.64
CA ILE A 325 2.62 2.03 -27.00
C ILE A 325 2.38 0.75 -27.80
N GLU A 326 1.25 0.71 -28.51
CA GLU A 326 0.95 -0.34 -29.47
C GLU A 326 1.71 -0.08 -30.78
N LYS A 327 2.54 -1.04 -31.22
CA LYS A 327 3.51 -0.84 -32.31
C LYS A 327 2.89 -0.62 -33.69
N SER A 328 1.70 -1.15 -33.95
CA SER A 328 1.05 -1.13 -35.27
C SER A 328 0.20 0.12 -35.50
N SER A 329 -0.55 0.55 -34.48
CA SER A 329 -1.40 1.75 -34.51
C SER A 329 -0.70 2.99 -33.96
N ASN A 330 0.41 2.80 -33.22
CA ASN A 330 1.12 3.85 -32.50
C ASN A 330 0.27 4.54 -31.41
N ASP A 331 -0.75 3.84 -30.92
CA ASP A 331 -1.61 4.32 -29.84
C ASP A 331 -0.94 4.18 -28.48
N VAL A 332 -1.07 5.20 -27.64
CA VAL A 332 -0.63 5.16 -26.24
C VAL A 332 -1.70 4.45 -25.41
N LEU A 333 -1.37 3.27 -24.88
CA LEU A 333 -2.26 2.45 -24.06
C LEU A 333 -2.34 2.97 -22.61
N GLU A 334 -1.19 3.34 -22.03
CA GLU A 334 -1.06 3.78 -20.64
C GLU A 334 0.25 4.53 -20.39
N GLU A 335 0.25 5.37 -19.36
CA GLU A 335 1.45 5.93 -18.75
C GLU A 335 1.65 5.37 -17.32
N ILE A 336 2.80 4.75 -17.08
CA ILE A 336 3.13 4.10 -15.80
C ILE A 336 4.24 4.88 -15.10
N GLU A 337 4.08 5.13 -13.81
CA GLU A 337 5.12 5.73 -12.96
C GLU A 337 6.40 4.89 -12.98
N GLU A 338 7.57 5.54 -12.98
CA GLU A 338 8.89 4.88 -13.07
C GLU A 338 9.08 3.80 -12.00
N SER A 339 8.71 4.06 -10.74
CA SER A 339 8.80 3.07 -9.65
C SER A 339 7.96 1.81 -9.87
N LYS A 340 6.94 1.87 -10.74
CA LYS A 340 5.98 0.79 -11.01
C LYS A 340 6.12 0.19 -12.40
N ALA A 341 6.95 0.78 -13.26
CA ALA A 341 7.06 0.39 -14.67
C ALA A 341 7.48 -1.07 -14.80
N PHE A 342 8.60 -1.46 -14.17
CA PHE A 342 9.17 -2.80 -14.32
C PHE A 342 8.42 -3.91 -13.59
N PHE A 343 7.39 -3.57 -12.81
CA PHE A 343 6.44 -4.57 -12.31
C PHE A 343 5.41 -5.00 -13.37
N GLN A 344 5.25 -4.22 -14.43
CA GLN A 344 4.20 -4.37 -15.45
C GLN A 344 4.75 -4.50 -16.86
N VAL A 345 5.78 -3.73 -17.21
CA VAL A 345 6.38 -3.66 -18.53
C VAL A 345 7.87 -3.96 -18.46
N TYR A 346 8.27 -4.97 -19.22
CA TYR A 346 9.64 -5.44 -19.38
C TYR A 346 9.68 -6.33 -20.61
N GLU A 347 10.85 -6.52 -21.22
CA GLU A 347 10.94 -7.33 -22.44
C GLU A 347 10.45 -8.76 -22.19
N GLY A 348 9.49 -9.20 -23.00
CA GLY A 348 8.80 -10.49 -22.82
C GLY A 348 7.61 -10.47 -21.84
N ALA A 349 7.27 -9.34 -21.24
CA ALA A 349 6.08 -9.22 -20.39
C ALA A 349 4.78 -9.38 -21.20
N ILE A 350 3.79 -10.02 -20.58
CA ILE A 350 2.41 -9.97 -21.04
C ILE A 350 1.68 -8.85 -20.30
N TYR A 351 1.47 -7.75 -21.02
CA TYR A 351 0.74 -6.59 -20.57
C TYR A 351 -0.73 -6.71 -20.99
N MET A 352 -1.66 -6.28 -20.12
CA MET A 352 -3.10 -6.41 -20.35
C MET A 352 -3.79 -5.05 -20.26
N ASN A 353 -4.65 -4.76 -21.24
CA ASN A 353 -5.40 -3.53 -21.29
C ASN A 353 -6.82 -3.78 -21.82
N GLN A 354 -7.83 -3.54 -20.98
CA GLN A 354 -9.25 -3.70 -21.32
C GLN A 354 -9.60 -5.10 -21.90
N GLY A 355 -9.00 -6.13 -21.32
CA GLY A 355 -9.16 -7.53 -21.75
C GLY A 355 -8.38 -7.92 -23.02
N ARG A 356 -7.61 -7.01 -23.62
CA ARG A 356 -6.65 -7.34 -24.69
C ARG A 356 -5.28 -7.64 -24.10
N THR A 357 -4.60 -8.62 -24.68
CA THR A 357 -3.25 -9.04 -24.29
C THR A 357 -2.21 -8.54 -25.28
N TYR A 358 -1.13 -7.99 -24.73
CA TYR A 358 -0.01 -7.43 -25.48
C TYR A 358 1.29 -8.04 -24.98
N LEU A 359 2.17 -8.42 -25.91
CA LEU A 359 3.55 -8.79 -25.62
C LEU A 359 4.42 -7.53 -25.72
N VAL A 360 5.18 -7.24 -24.68
CA VAL A 360 6.21 -6.19 -24.72
C VAL A 360 7.40 -6.72 -25.52
N GLU A 361 7.55 -6.25 -26.76
CA GLU A 361 8.64 -6.68 -27.66
C GLU A 361 9.96 -6.00 -27.31
N SER A 362 9.92 -4.73 -26.91
CA SER A 362 11.11 -3.98 -26.51
C SER A 362 10.79 -2.93 -25.46
N LEU A 363 11.77 -2.63 -24.60
CA LEU A 363 11.67 -1.61 -23.57
C LEU A 363 12.86 -0.64 -23.69
N ASP A 364 12.59 0.56 -24.18
CA ASP A 364 13.58 1.63 -24.18
C ASP A 364 13.54 2.37 -22.83
N THR A 365 14.60 2.20 -22.04
CA THR A 365 14.73 2.82 -20.72
C THR A 365 15.18 4.27 -20.77
N LYS A 366 15.76 4.73 -21.89
CA LYS A 366 16.18 6.13 -22.08
C LYS A 366 15.01 7.00 -22.52
N GLU A 367 14.28 6.55 -23.54
CA GLU A 367 13.08 7.24 -24.05
C GLU A 367 11.83 6.95 -23.19
N LYS A 368 11.92 5.97 -22.28
CA LYS A 368 10.84 5.50 -21.40
C LYS A 368 9.63 5.02 -22.19
N ILE A 369 9.88 4.19 -23.20
CA ILE A 369 8.85 3.65 -24.09
C ILE A 369 8.89 2.12 -24.04
N ALA A 370 7.74 1.50 -23.75
CA ALA A 370 7.52 0.06 -23.91
C ALA A 370 6.71 -0.18 -25.19
N LEU A 371 7.32 -0.81 -26.20
CA LEU A 371 6.65 -1.15 -27.44
C LEU A 371 5.99 -2.51 -27.34
N CYS A 372 4.69 -2.53 -27.62
CA CYS A 372 3.82 -3.66 -27.39
C CYS A 372 3.16 -4.12 -28.68
N LYS A 373 3.01 -5.44 -28.82
CA LYS A 373 2.30 -6.06 -29.94
C LYS A 373 1.13 -6.88 -29.42
N ILE A 374 -0.03 -6.77 -30.07
CA ILE A 374 -1.20 -7.60 -29.75
C ILE A 374 -0.85 -9.08 -29.96
N VAL A 375 -1.12 -9.90 -28.96
CA VAL A 375 -0.94 -11.35 -28.99
C VAL A 375 -2.14 -12.05 -28.37
N ASN A 376 -2.39 -13.29 -28.76
CA ASN A 376 -3.35 -14.17 -28.09
C ASN A 376 -2.59 -15.33 -27.43
N VAL A 377 -2.47 -15.27 -26.10
CA VAL A 377 -1.74 -16.27 -25.31
C VAL A 377 -2.56 -16.72 -24.11
N ASP A 378 -2.32 -17.96 -23.68
CA ASP A 378 -3.00 -18.62 -22.56
C ASP A 378 -2.24 -18.44 -21.22
N TYR A 379 -1.26 -17.54 -21.17
CA TYR A 379 -0.47 -17.26 -19.97
C TYR A 379 -0.38 -15.77 -19.67
N TYR A 380 0.10 -15.46 -18.47
CA TYR A 380 0.51 -14.12 -18.06
C TYR A 380 1.88 -14.18 -17.40
N THR A 381 2.52 -13.02 -17.24
CA THR A 381 3.86 -12.95 -16.63
C THR A 381 3.81 -12.37 -15.22
N ARG A 382 4.74 -12.75 -14.35
CA ARG A 382 4.95 -12.12 -13.04
C ARG A 382 6.44 -11.81 -12.86
N PRO A 383 6.84 -10.56 -12.57
CA PRO A 383 8.24 -10.22 -12.38
C PRO A 383 8.81 -10.93 -11.14
N ARG A 384 10.13 -11.08 -11.13
CA ARG A 384 10.94 -11.48 -9.99
C ARG A 384 11.79 -10.29 -9.58
N ASP A 385 11.59 -9.87 -8.34
CA ASP A 385 12.21 -8.69 -7.79
C ASP A 385 12.60 -8.89 -6.33
N TYR A 386 13.49 -8.02 -5.86
CA TYR A 386 13.75 -7.83 -4.44
C TYR A 386 14.06 -6.36 -4.19
N THR A 387 13.80 -5.92 -2.96
CA THR A 387 14.09 -4.55 -2.51
C THR A 387 15.08 -4.62 -1.37
N SER A 388 16.22 -3.95 -1.50
CA SER A 388 17.24 -3.86 -0.47
C SER A 388 17.35 -2.44 0.09
N ILE A 389 17.66 -2.33 1.37
CA ILE A 389 17.81 -1.05 2.06
C ILE A 389 19.26 -0.89 2.50
N HIS A 390 19.95 0.08 1.89
CA HIS A 390 21.32 0.41 2.29
C HIS A 390 21.31 1.64 3.20
N VAL A 391 21.67 1.45 4.47
CA VAL A 391 21.75 2.58 5.41
C VAL A 391 23.10 3.27 5.28
N THR A 392 23.10 4.60 5.21
CA THR A 392 24.33 5.39 5.12
C THR A 392 25.11 5.25 6.42
N GLY A 393 26.33 4.72 6.34
CA GLY A 393 27.18 4.46 7.51
C GLY A 393 27.21 3.01 7.99
N ASP A 394 26.46 2.09 7.36
CA ASP A 394 26.42 0.65 7.71
C ASP A 394 27.81 -0.04 7.68
N LYS A 395 28.75 0.50 6.90
CA LYS A 395 30.06 -0.10 6.62
C LYS A 395 31.19 0.39 7.54
N THR A 396 30.92 1.08 8.63
CA THR A 396 31.99 1.30 9.63
C THR A 396 32.35 -0.05 10.25
N ALA A 397 33.58 -0.50 10.05
CA ALA A 397 34.15 -1.76 10.58
C ALA A 397 34.13 -1.87 12.11
N TYR A 398 33.76 -0.80 12.80
CA TYR A 398 33.47 -0.75 14.21
C TYR A 398 31.97 -0.54 14.34
N ALA A 399 31.29 -1.38 15.12
CA ALA A 399 29.96 -1.08 15.64
C ALA A 399 29.99 0.38 16.10
N PHE A 400 29.18 1.23 15.47
CA PHE A 400 29.17 2.65 15.75
C PHE A 400 28.74 2.81 17.22
N LYS A 401 29.72 2.81 18.13
CA LYS A 401 29.53 3.11 19.55
C LYS A 401 29.20 4.59 19.58
N VAL A 402 27.92 4.91 19.40
CA VAL A 402 27.43 6.25 19.68
C VAL A 402 27.85 6.56 21.12
N PRO A 403 28.49 7.72 21.38
CA PRO A 403 28.79 8.12 22.74
C PRO A 403 27.50 8.08 23.57
N LYS A 404 27.49 7.40 24.72
CA LYS A 404 26.29 7.19 25.55
C LYS A 404 25.54 8.49 25.89
N ASN A 405 26.24 9.62 25.90
CA ASN A 405 25.68 10.98 26.07
C ASN A 405 24.73 11.45 24.93
N GLN A 406 24.56 10.70 23.84
CA GLN A 406 23.64 11.00 22.73
C GLN A 406 22.50 9.99 22.57
N LEU A 407 22.48 8.91 23.36
CA LEU A 407 21.46 7.86 23.35
C LEU A 407 20.80 7.81 24.73
N GLU A 408 19.67 8.46 24.89
CA GLU A 408 19.06 8.58 26.22
C GLU A 408 18.37 7.29 26.70
N LYS A 409 17.92 6.40 25.78
CA LYS A 409 17.05 5.24 26.13
C LYS A 409 17.14 4.00 25.23
N THR A 410 17.82 4.07 24.09
CA THR A 410 17.85 2.97 23.11
C THR A 410 19.13 3.00 22.28
N THR A 411 19.61 1.82 21.88
CA THR A 411 20.70 1.65 20.90
C THR A 411 20.23 1.78 19.44
N ALA A 412 18.93 1.95 19.20
CA ALA A 412 18.39 2.17 17.86
C ALA A 412 18.91 3.46 17.22
N GLN A 413 19.14 3.40 15.91
CA GLN A 413 19.67 4.52 15.11
C GLN A 413 18.65 4.92 14.06
N ALA A 414 18.57 6.23 13.76
CA ALA A 414 17.85 6.74 12.59
C ALA A 414 18.82 7.47 11.66
N GLN A 415 18.90 7.02 10.43
CA GLN A 415 19.89 7.47 9.45
C GLN A 415 19.28 7.53 8.05
N ALA A 416 19.91 8.31 7.17
CA ALA A 416 19.56 8.33 5.75
C ALA A 416 19.85 6.96 5.13
N CYS A 417 18.96 6.48 4.27
CA CYS A 417 19.12 5.22 3.55
C CYS A 417 18.85 5.38 2.06
N SER A 418 19.39 4.46 1.26
CA SER A 418 19.02 4.26 -0.13
C SER A 418 18.17 3.00 -0.24
N VAL A 419 16.95 3.13 -0.73
CA VAL A 419 16.07 1.99 -1.02
C VAL A 419 16.24 1.65 -2.49
N THR A 420 16.56 0.39 -2.80
CA THR A 420 16.85 -0.06 -4.16
C THR A 420 16.05 -1.30 -4.50
N THR A 421 15.20 -1.21 -5.53
CA THR A 421 14.49 -2.36 -6.10
C THR A 421 15.20 -2.84 -7.36
N LYS A 422 15.39 -4.15 -7.46
CA LYS A 422 16.02 -4.83 -8.61
C LYS A 422 15.09 -5.88 -9.17
N TRP A 423 15.05 -5.98 -10.50
CA TRP A 423 14.33 -7.01 -11.23
C TRP A 423 15.32 -7.87 -11.99
N PHE A 424 15.24 -9.18 -11.80
CA PHE A 424 16.25 -10.14 -12.27
C PHE A 424 15.64 -11.29 -13.09
N GLY A 425 14.34 -11.24 -13.37
CA GLY A 425 13.66 -12.23 -14.18
C GLY A 425 12.14 -12.12 -14.08
N PHE A 426 11.45 -13.09 -14.66
CA PHE A 426 10.01 -13.23 -14.53
C PHE A 426 9.56 -14.69 -14.71
N TYR A 427 8.39 -15.00 -14.18
CA TYR A 427 7.69 -16.26 -14.36
C TYR A 427 6.63 -16.13 -15.46
N ARG A 428 6.44 -17.18 -16.26
CA ARG A 428 5.22 -17.36 -17.07
C ARG A 428 4.29 -18.33 -16.36
N ILE A 429 3.04 -17.91 -16.22
CA ILE A 429 2.02 -18.61 -15.44
C ILE A 429 0.80 -18.84 -16.33
N ARG A 430 0.35 -20.09 -16.44
CA ARG A 430 -0.83 -20.41 -17.26
C ARG A 430 -2.09 -19.80 -16.64
N LYS A 431 -2.95 -19.22 -17.47
CA LYS A 431 -4.25 -18.66 -17.06
C LYS A 431 -5.13 -19.72 -16.39
N SER A 432 -5.12 -20.94 -16.92
CA SER A 432 -5.88 -22.08 -16.38
C SER A 432 -5.35 -22.61 -15.04
N LYS A 433 -4.08 -22.33 -14.72
CA LYS A 433 -3.43 -22.77 -13.47
C LYS A 433 -2.64 -21.59 -12.88
N PRO A 434 -3.27 -20.69 -12.11
CA PRO A 434 -2.62 -19.49 -11.57
C PRO A 434 -1.44 -19.77 -10.62
N TYR A 435 -1.26 -21.01 -10.18
CA TYR A 435 -0.07 -21.47 -9.42
C TYR A 435 0.90 -22.30 -10.27
N GLY A 436 0.55 -22.62 -11.51
CA GLY A 436 1.36 -23.39 -12.44
C GLY A 436 2.34 -22.50 -13.19
N VAL A 437 3.41 -22.08 -12.51
CA VAL A 437 4.61 -21.55 -13.18
C VAL A 437 5.11 -22.67 -14.10
N PHE A 438 5.17 -22.41 -15.40
CA PHE A 438 5.63 -23.40 -16.38
C PHE A 438 6.95 -23.01 -17.04
N ASP A 439 7.39 -21.75 -16.85
CA ASP A 439 8.61 -21.22 -17.41
C ASP A 439 9.16 -20.10 -16.52
N GLU A 440 10.48 -20.04 -16.42
CA GLU A 440 11.23 -19.03 -15.66
C GLU A 440 12.27 -18.43 -16.60
N VAL A 441 12.23 -17.12 -16.75
CA VAL A 441 13.10 -16.39 -17.68
C VAL A 441 13.95 -15.40 -16.89
N GLU A 442 15.27 -15.46 -17.08
CA GLU A 442 16.19 -14.47 -16.55
C GLU A 442 16.11 -13.17 -17.36
N LEU A 443 16.19 -12.04 -16.66
CA LEU A 443 16.12 -10.72 -17.27
C LEU A 443 16.93 -9.74 -16.43
N SER A 444 17.72 -8.87 -17.06
CA SER A 444 18.44 -7.81 -16.34
C SER A 444 17.82 -6.46 -16.68
N LEU A 445 17.13 -5.86 -15.71
CA LEU A 445 16.59 -4.50 -15.82
C LEU A 445 17.38 -3.54 -14.92
N PRO A 446 17.41 -2.24 -15.25
CA PRO A 446 18.01 -1.24 -14.37
C PRO A 446 17.28 -1.22 -13.02
N SER A 447 18.03 -0.99 -11.95
CA SER A 447 17.48 -0.84 -10.62
C SER A 447 16.83 0.52 -10.44
N TYR A 448 15.73 0.57 -9.70
CA TYR A 448 15.13 1.82 -9.25
C TYR A 448 15.62 2.12 -7.83
N SER A 449 16.07 3.34 -7.57
CA SER A 449 16.57 3.72 -6.25
C SER A 449 16.15 5.12 -5.85
N TYR A 450 15.83 5.30 -4.57
CA TYR A 450 15.55 6.61 -3.98
C TYR A 450 16.17 6.74 -2.60
N GLN A 451 16.47 7.98 -2.22
CA GLN A 451 16.95 8.30 -0.87
C GLN A 451 15.75 8.43 0.07
N SER A 452 15.91 7.94 1.29
CA SER A 452 14.91 8.01 2.35
C SER A 452 15.58 8.02 3.73
N GLN A 453 14.81 7.81 4.80
CA GLN A 453 15.29 7.60 6.15
C GLN A 453 14.84 6.23 6.66
N ALA A 454 15.70 5.60 7.47
CA ALA A 454 15.41 4.35 8.14
C ALA A 454 15.74 4.44 9.62
N VAL A 455 14.97 3.73 10.43
CA VAL A 455 15.27 3.45 11.83
C VAL A 455 15.51 1.97 12.02
N TRP A 456 16.56 1.63 12.76
CA TRP A 456 16.98 0.25 12.87
C TRP A 456 17.73 -0.05 14.17
N ILE A 457 17.76 -1.33 14.55
CA ILE A 457 18.52 -1.86 15.68
C ILE A 457 19.17 -3.20 15.29
N GLN A 458 20.43 -3.40 15.67
CA GLN A 458 21.12 -4.68 15.42
C GLN A 458 20.50 -5.80 16.27
N VAL A 459 20.44 -7.01 15.72
CA VAL A 459 20.18 -8.22 16.53
C VAL A 459 21.48 -8.62 17.26
N PRO A 460 21.43 -8.97 18.55
CA PRO A 460 22.62 -9.41 19.29
C PRO A 460 23.08 -10.82 18.87
N GLU A 461 24.39 -11.08 18.97
CA GLU A 461 25.02 -12.35 18.56
C GLU A 461 24.47 -13.57 19.31
N SER A 462 24.03 -13.39 20.56
CA SER A 462 23.40 -14.44 21.37
C SER A 462 22.15 -15.01 20.70
N VAL A 463 21.33 -14.16 20.09
CA VAL A 463 20.12 -14.59 19.35
C VAL A 463 20.50 -15.22 18.02
N LYS A 464 21.47 -14.64 17.30
CA LYS A 464 21.94 -15.15 16.01
C LYS A 464 22.48 -16.58 16.11
N SER A 465 23.21 -16.86 17.18
CA SER A 465 23.77 -18.19 17.46
C SER A 465 22.71 -19.20 17.94
N ALA A 466 21.59 -18.74 18.49
CA ALA A 466 20.54 -19.59 19.05
C ALA A 466 19.52 -20.08 18.01
N VAL A 467 19.52 -19.53 16.79
CA VAL A 467 18.51 -19.78 15.76
C VAL A 467 19.17 -20.11 14.43
N THR A 468 18.59 -21.02 13.65
CA THR A 468 19.06 -21.29 12.29
C THR A 468 18.94 -20.03 11.40
N LYS A 469 19.80 -19.89 10.38
CA LYS A 469 19.76 -18.72 9.49
C LYS A 469 18.40 -18.50 8.82
N GLU A 470 17.73 -19.56 8.43
CA GLU A 470 16.39 -19.51 7.80
C GLU A 470 15.33 -19.00 8.78
N ASN A 471 15.33 -19.52 10.01
CA ASN A 471 14.41 -19.07 11.05
C ASN A 471 14.74 -17.64 11.49
N LEU A 472 16.01 -17.24 11.52
CA LEU A 472 16.42 -15.88 11.82
C LEU A 472 15.82 -14.90 10.81
N ARG A 473 15.91 -15.21 9.50
CA ARG A 473 15.31 -14.39 8.43
C ARG A 473 13.78 -14.30 8.57
N SER A 474 13.11 -15.42 8.77
CA SER A 474 11.65 -15.48 8.94
C SER A 474 11.17 -14.82 10.24
N GLY A 475 11.99 -14.87 11.30
CA GLY A 475 11.73 -14.22 12.58
C GLY A 475 11.95 -12.72 12.53
N LEU A 476 13.00 -12.24 11.83
CA LEU A 476 13.24 -10.83 11.58
C LEU A 476 12.06 -10.20 10.84
N HIS A 477 11.58 -10.88 9.80
CA HIS A 477 10.40 -10.47 9.06
C HIS A 477 9.16 -10.34 9.97
N ALA A 478 8.93 -11.35 10.84
CA ALA A 478 7.84 -11.30 11.82
C ALA A 478 8.01 -10.13 12.82
N ALA A 479 9.23 -9.89 13.31
CA ALA A 479 9.53 -8.81 14.23
C ALA A 479 9.33 -7.42 13.60
N CYS A 480 9.78 -7.23 12.36
CA CYS A 480 9.58 -6.00 11.60
C CYS A 480 8.09 -5.71 11.37
N HIS A 481 7.28 -6.73 11.07
CA HIS A 481 5.83 -6.57 10.92
C HIS A 481 5.14 -6.22 12.24
N ALA A 482 5.48 -6.92 13.33
CA ALA A 482 4.94 -6.61 14.66
C ALA A 482 5.27 -5.18 15.07
N LEU A 483 6.51 -4.74 14.80
CA LEU A 483 6.97 -3.38 15.03
C LEU A 483 6.17 -2.37 14.22
N LEU A 484 6.01 -2.59 12.91
CA LEU A 484 5.20 -1.74 12.04
C LEU A 484 3.76 -1.61 12.55
N HIS A 485 3.18 -2.69 13.10
CA HIS A 485 1.81 -2.69 13.59
C HIS A 485 1.56 -1.80 14.80
N VAL A 486 2.56 -1.61 15.65
CA VAL A 486 2.44 -0.81 16.88
C VAL A 486 2.86 0.64 16.70
N VAL A 487 3.51 1.01 15.59
CA VAL A 487 3.96 2.40 15.34
C VAL A 487 2.83 3.43 15.51
N PRO A 488 1.60 3.22 14.98
CA PRO A 488 0.52 4.19 15.11
C PRO A 488 0.08 4.47 16.56
N LEU A 489 0.47 3.64 17.53
CA LEU A 489 0.21 3.89 18.96
C LEU A 489 1.09 4.99 19.56
N PHE A 490 2.23 5.29 18.92
CA PHE A 490 3.25 6.22 19.42
C PHE A 490 3.35 7.49 18.58
N VAL A 491 3.08 7.39 17.28
CA VAL A 491 3.13 8.53 16.35
C VAL A 491 1.93 8.52 15.41
N ARG A 492 1.53 9.71 14.95
CA ARG A 492 0.40 9.89 14.03
C ARG A 492 0.82 9.55 12.59
N CYS A 493 0.66 8.29 12.19
CA CYS A 493 0.96 7.84 10.83
C CYS A 493 -0.03 6.80 10.31
N ASN A 494 -0.02 6.61 9.00
CA ASN A 494 -0.71 5.50 8.35
C ASN A 494 0.25 4.31 8.15
N TYR A 495 -0.31 3.11 8.04
CA TYR A 495 0.45 1.88 7.75
C TYR A 495 1.24 1.94 6.44
N SER A 496 0.84 2.79 5.49
CA SER A 496 1.52 2.97 4.20
C SER A 496 2.75 3.85 4.25
N ASP A 497 2.93 4.64 5.32
CA ASP A 497 3.96 5.69 5.37
C ASP A 497 5.34 5.10 5.69
N LEU A 498 5.36 3.96 6.39
CA LEU A 498 6.55 3.15 6.67
C LEU A 498 6.47 1.81 5.95
N ALA A 499 7.62 1.20 5.70
CA ALA A 499 7.73 -0.16 5.26
C ALA A 499 8.82 -0.90 6.05
N PRO A 500 8.68 -2.22 6.27
CA PRO A 500 9.71 -3.03 6.88
C PRO A 500 10.71 -3.55 5.84
N GLU A 501 11.93 -3.86 6.26
CA GLU A 501 12.84 -4.71 5.47
C GLU A 501 12.30 -6.15 5.47
N CYS A 502 11.62 -6.53 4.39
CA CYS A 502 10.90 -7.81 4.28
C CYS A 502 11.73 -8.83 3.52
N ALA A 503 11.71 -10.08 3.99
CA ALA A 503 12.34 -11.18 3.29
C ALA A 503 11.54 -11.55 2.02
N ASN A 504 12.21 -11.60 0.88
CA ASN A 504 11.64 -12.12 -0.36
C ASN A 504 12.09 -13.57 -0.60
N PRO A 505 11.17 -14.53 -0.84
CA PRO A 505 11.53 -15.93 -1.14
C PRO A 505 12.52 -16.08 -2.31
N SER A 506 12.47 -15.17 -3.27
CA SER A 506 13.30 -15.21 -4.47
C SER A 506 14.69 -14.59 -4.27
N GLU A 507 14.93 -13.94 -3.13
CA GLU A 507 16.23 -13.36 -2.80
C GLU A 507 17.14 -14.43 -2.18
N GLN A 508 18.20 -14.77 -2.90
CA GLN A 508 19.27 -15.66 -2.48
C GLN A 508 20.50 -14.81 -2.09
N GLY A 509 20.97 -14.95 -0.85
CA GLY A 509 22.21 -14.30 -0.44
C GLY A 509 22.23 -13.79 1.00
N TYR A 510 23.11 -12.81 1.22
CA TYR A 510 23.27 -12.10 2.48
C TYR A 510 22.05 -11.21 2.77
N PHE A 511 21.55 -11.26 4.00
CA PHE A 511 20.56 -10.32 4.51
C PHE A 511 21.10 -9.62 5.76
N PRO A 512 20.80 -8.33 5.98
CA PRO A 512 21.16 -7.64 7.20
C PRO A 512 20.44 -8.24 8.43
N GLU A 513 21.18 -8.54 9.49
CA GLU A 513 20.66 -9.14 10.72
C GLU A 513 20.18 -8.08 11.72
N ARG A 514 19.20 -7.28 11.30
CA ARG A 514 18.67 -6.13 12.04
C ARG A 514 17.15 -6.04 11.91
N ILE A 515 16.50 -5.40 12.88
CA ILE A 515 15.11 -4.97 12.74
C ILE A 515 15.14 -3.57 12.14
N LEU A 516 14.48 -3.36 11.00
CA LEU A 516 14.50 -2.08 10.28
C LEU A 516 13.12 -1.70 9.75
N LEU A 517 12.73 -0.44 9.99
CA LEU A 517 11.65 0.26 9.30
C LEU A 517 12.23 1.43 8.53
N TYR A 518 11.66 1.75 7.38
CA TYR A 518 12.03 2.92 6.59
C TYR A 518 10.82 3.67 6.07
N ASP A 519 11.00 4.96 5.85
CA ASP A 519 9.99 5.80 5.23
C ASP A 519 9.85 5.39 3.75
N ARG A 520 8.64 5.03 3.32
CA ARG A 520 8.42 4.47 1.97
C ARG A 520 8.54 5.50 0.84
N HIS A 521 8.54 6.79 1.18
CA HIS A 521 8.50 7.87 0.20
C HIS A 521 9.90 8.43 -0.11
N PRO A 522 10.18 8.80 -1.38
CA PRO A 522 11.39 9.52 -1.74
C PRO A 522 11.58 10.80 -0.90
N GLY A 523 12.78 10.96 -0.33
CA GLY A 523 13.14 12.02 0.60
C GLY A 523 12.82 11.71 2.08
N GLY A 524 12.08 10.63 2.35
CA GLY A 524 11.56 10.31 3.68
C GLY A 524 10.33 11.12 4.06
N THR A 525 9.56 10.60 5.01
CA THR A 525 8.42 11.28 5.65
C THR A 525 8.81 11.85 7.00
N GLY A 526 10.01 11.54 7.52
CA GLY A 526 10.51 11.97 8.82
C GLY A 526 9.99 11.10 9.98
N ILE A 527 9.14 10.12 9.70
CA ILE A 527 8.53 9.27 10.74
C ILE A 527 9.61 8.36 11.36
N SER A 528 10.50 7.79 10.55
CA SER A 528 11.63 6.98 11.04
C SER A 528 12.47 7.72 12.09
N ALA A 529 12.74 9.01 11.88
CA ALA A 529 13.46 9.82 12.86
C ALA A 529 12.63 10.10 14.13
N GLN A 530 11.33 10.35 13.97
CA GLN A 530 10.39 10.63 15.05
C GLN A 530 10.22 9.43 16.01
N ILE A 531 10.25 8.20 15.49
CA ILE A 531 10.04 7.00 16.31
C ILE A 531 11.30 6.47 16.99
N ARG A 532 12.49 6.91 16.56
CA ARG A 532 13.78 6.49 17.16
C ARG A 532 13.81 6.61 18.70
N PRO A 533 13.39 7.72 19.33
CA PRO A 533 13.47 7.85 20.79
C PRO A 533 12.58 6.86 21.55
N PHE A 534 11.55 6.31 20.90
CA PHE A 534 10.56 5.38 21.48
C PHE A 534 10.79 3.93 21.04
N PHE A 535 11.92 3.63 20.40
CA PHE A 535 12.12 2.33 19.74
C PHE A 535 12.06 1.16 20.72
N THR A 536 12.57 1.34 21.94
CA THR A 536 12.53 0.31 23.00
C THR A 536 11.09 0.08 23.50
N GLU A 537 10.30 1.13 23.65
CA GLU A 537 8.87 1.05 23.99
C GLU A 537 8.06 0.40 22.87
N LEU A 538 8.37 0.72 21.61
CA LEU A 538 7.79 0.08 20.43
C LEU A 538 8.10 -1.43 20.40
N LEU A 539 9.34 -1.84 20.71
CA LEU A 539 9.71 -3.25 20.82
C LEU A 539 8.95 -3.96 21.95
N LYS A 540 8.75 -3.30 23.10
CA LYS A 540 7.91 -3.85 24.19
C LYS A 540 6.46 -4.03 23.75
N ALA A 541 5.86 -3.01 23.15
CA ALA A 541 4.50 -3.08 22.63
C ALA A 541 4.36 -4.17 21.55
N SER A 542 5.38 -4.34 20.70
CA SER A 542 5.44 -5.42 19.71
C SER A 542 5.46 -6.79 20.37
N LEU A 543 6.27 -6.96 21.43
CA LEU A 543 6.33 -8.20 22.20
C LEU A 543 4.99 -8.51 22.86
N ASP A 544 4.34 -7.51 23.46
CA ASP A 544 3.01 -7.65 24.06
C ASP A 544 1.97 -8.03 23.01
N LEU A 545 2.00 -7.41 21.83
CA LEU A 545 1.14 -7.77 20.70
C LEU A 545 1.32 -9.24 20.29
N LEU A 546 2.57 -9.69 20.14
CA LEU A 546 2.86 -11.06 19.73
C LEU A 546 2.45 -12.10 20.78
N THR A 547 2.71 -11.82 22.05
CA THR A 547 2.47 -12.77 23.16
C THR A 547 1.02 -12.81 23.62
N SER A 548 0.29 -11.69 23.55
CA SER A 548 -1.16 -11.64 23.86
C SER A 548 -2.03 -12.21 22.74
N CYS A 549 -1.52 -12.25 21.50
CA CYS A 549 -2.27 -12.77 20.36
C CYS A 549 -2.49 -14.29 20.47
N CYS A 550 -3.74 -14.70 20.58
CA CYS A 550 -4.18 -16.10 20.71
C CYS A 550 -4.11 -16.92 19.41
N CYS A 551 -3.44 -16.46 18.35
CA CYS A 551 -3.33 -17.21 17.11
C CYS A 551 -2.39 -18.41 17.28
N SER A 552 -2.81 -19.58 16.80
CA SER A 552 -2.05 -20.84 16.89
C SER A 552 -1.08 -21.07 15.73
N ALA A 553 -1.19 -20.29 14.65
CA ALA A 553 -0.33 -20.45 13.47
C ALA A 553 1.08 -19.88 13.72
N GLU A 554 2.11 -20.60 13.31
CA GLU A 554 3.51 -20.15 13.38
C GLU A 554 3.76 -18.93 12.48
N THR A 555 3.02 -18.81 11.38
CA THR A 555 3.00 -17.63 10.50
C THR A 555 2.22 -16.46 11.09
N GLY A 556 1.68 -16.60 12.30
CA GLY A 556 0.85 -15.64 13.00
C GLY A 556 -0.48 -15.33 12.31
N CYS A 557 -1.02 -14.13 12.55
CA CYS A 557 -2.30 -13.69 11.98
C CYS A 557 -2.26 -12.19 11.63
N PRO A 558 -3.29 -11.67 10.92
CA PRO A 558 -3.39 -10.26 10.54
C PRO A 558 -3.36 -9.29 11.71
N SER A 559 -3.90 -9.72 12.86
CA SER A 559 -3.90 -8.89 14.07
C SER A 559 -2.53 -8.82 14.77
N CYS A 560 -1.52 -9.61 14.36
CA CYS A 560 -0.21 -9.59 15.02
C CYS A 560 0.98 -9.38 14.08
N VAL A 561 1.09 -10.13 12.97
CA VAL A 561 2.30 -10.10 12.10
C VAL A 561 2.01 -10.16 10.61
N GLN A 562 0.82 -10.55 10.17
CA GLN A 562 0.58 -10.67 8.73
C GLN A 562 0.20 -9.31 8.16
N ASN A 563 0.81 -8.97 7.03
CA ASN A 563 0.55 -7.72 6.33
C ASN A 563 0.04 -8.00 4.91
N TYR A 564 -1.04 -7.31 4.54
CA TYR A 564 -1.68 -7.43 3.23
C TYR A 564 -0.73 -7.16 2.05
N ALA A 565 0.21 -6.23 2.19
CA ALA A 565 1.11 -5.81 1.12
C ALA A 565 2.41 -6.63 1.01
N CYS A 566 2.53 -7.72 1.77
CA CYS A 566 3.79 -8.47 1.92
C CYS A 566 3.66 -9.97 1.58
N HIS A 567 4.80 -10.60 1.29
CA HIS A 567 4.96 -12.05 1.15
C HIS A 567 4.94 -12.73 2.52
N ASN A 568 3.75 -13.02 3.04
CA ASN A 568 3.55 -13.63 4.37
C ASN A 568 4.05 -15.10 4.48
N GLU A 569 4.59 -15.68 3.41
CA GLU A 569 5.12 -17.04 3.33
C GLU A 569 6.41 -17.21 4.18
N VAL A 570 7.16 -16.13 4.41
CA VAL A 570 8.45 -16.15 5.11
C VAL A 570 8.32 -15.49 6.49
N ILE A 571 7.41 -15.99 7.33
CA ILE A 571 7.13 -15.44 8.67
C ILE A 571 7.17 -16.54 9.72
N HIS A 572 7.93 -16.31 10.80
CA HIS A 572 7.95 -17.21 11.96
C HIS A 572 7.78 -16.43 13.27
N LYS A 573 6.55 -16.42 13.81
CA LYS A 573 6.11 -15.65 14.98
C LYS A 573 6.97 -15.92 16.22
N ASN A 574 7.21 -17.19 16.54
CA ASN A 574 7.95 -17.58 17.75
C ASN A 574 9.40 -17.10 17.71
N THR A 575 10.04 -17.15 16.54
CA THR A 575 11.39 -16.59 16.38
C THR A 575 11.36 -15.06 16.46
N GLY A 576 10.34 -14.40 15.90
CA GLY A 576 10.15 -12.96 16.09
C GLY A 576 10.09 -12.55 17.56
N ILE A 577 9.37 -13.32 18.39
CA ILE A 577 9.34 -13.13 19.85
C ILE A 577 10.73 -13.27 20.47
N MET A 578 11.49 -14.32 20.11
CA MET A 578 12.85 -14.54 20.60
C MET A 578 13.79 -13.39 20.23
N ILE A 579 13.71 -12.90 18.99
CA ILE A 579 14.53 -11.78 18.51
C ILE A 579 14.21 -10.51 19.29
N ILE A 580 12.93 -10.13 19.42
CA ILE A 580 12.54 -8.92 20.14
C ILE A 580 12.99 -8.98 21.61
N LYS A 581 12.82 -10.12 22.27
CA LYS A 581 13.29 -10.33 23.66
C LYS A 581 14.80 -10.15 23.78
N GLY A 582 15.58 -10.81 22.92
CA GLY A 582 17.03 -10.71 22.98
C GLY A 582 17.54 -9.30 22.69
N VAL A 583 16.91 -8.57 21.76
CA VAL A 583 17.23 -7.15 21.52
C VAL A 583 16.93 -6.30 22.76
N LEU A 584 15.77 -6.47 23.39
CA LEU A 584 15.40 -5.75 24.62
C LEU A 584 16.36 -6.04 25.79
N GLU A 585 16.81 -7.29 25.94
CA GLU A 585 17.80 -7.68 26.94
C GLU A 585 19.16 -7.04 26.67
N ALA A 586 19.63 -7.07 25.42
CA ALA A 586 20.89 -6.44 25.02
C ALA A 586 20.87 -4.92 25.25
N ASP A 587 19.77 -4.25 24.89
CA ASP A 587 19.57 -2.82 25.09
C ASP A 587 19.60 -2.49 26.60
N LYS A 588 18.91 -3.29 27.42
CA LYS A 588 18.94 -3.16 28.89
C LYS A 588 20.35 -3.29 29.47
N LEU A 589 21.12 -4.31 29.05
CA LEU A 589 22.49 -4.51 29.52
C LEU A 589 23.41 -3.33 29.14
N TYR A 590 23.26 -2.81 27.92
CA TYR A 590 24.05 -1.67 27.44
C TYR A 590 23.93 -0.42 28.32
N PHE A 591 22.73 -0.18 28.88
CA PHE A 591 22.46 0.95 29.78
C PHE A 591 22.61 0.61 31.28
N GLN A 592 22.69 -0.67 31.66
CA GLN A 592 22.90 -1.10 33.05
C GLN A 592 24.37 -1.06 33.49
N ASP A 593 25.33 -1.18 32.57
CA ASP A 593 26.78 -1.09 32.85
C ASP A 593 27.25 0.31 33.35
N GLU A 594 26.35 1.19 33.80
CA GLU A 594 26.65 2.53 34.36
C GLU A 594 26.03 2.82 35.74
N SER A 595 25.32 1.87 36.36
CA SER A 595 24.76 2.05 37.71
C SER A 595 25.66 1.52 38.82
#